data_AF-A0A9X6VGU5-F1
#
_entry.id   AF-A0A9X6VGU5-F1
#
_cell.length_a   1.000
_cell.length_b   1.000
_cell.length_c   1.000
_cell.angle_alpha   90.00
_cell.angle_beta   90.00
_cell.angle_gamma   90.00
#
_symmetry.space_group_name_H-M   'P 1'
#
loop_
_entity.id
_entity.type
_entity.pdbx_description
1 polymer ?
#
loop_
_entity_poly.entity_id
_entity_poly.type
_entity_poly.pdbx_seq_one_letter_code
_entity_poly.pdbx_strand_id
1 'polypeptide(L)'
;MEQPILLSIMDKETEKKIQKVVISILKEHRALKVRFGDEIGQQQGGINLFPEICNTKQINQMKYRQVEKALKYSLDEDERNIIEMKYLSDQKLRDDYIYNELLIKKDSYYEKKKNALRLIATALGVI
;
A
#
# COMPACT_ATOMS: atom_id res chain seq x y z
N MET A 1 -0.82 14.94 -22.61
CA MET A 1 -0.08 14.63 -21.37
C MET A 1 0.74 13.39 -21.66
N GLU A 2 2.05 13.57 -21.81
CA GLU A 2 2.98 12.49 -22.11
C GLU A 2 3.04 11.54 -20.92
N GLN A 3 2.67 10.27 -21.14
CA GLN A 3 2.95 9.22 -20.17
C GLN A 3 4.48 9.08 -20.08
N PRO A 4 5.09 9.12 -18.89
CA PRO A 4 6.54 9.08 -18.79
C PRO A 4 7.06 7.75 -19.32
N ILE A 5 8.07 7.86 -20.17
CA ILE A 5 8.76 6.88 -21.02
C ILE A 5 9.36 5.66 -20.27
N LEU A 6 9.13 5.54 -18.96
CA LEU A 6 9.48 4.33 -18.19
C LEU A 6 8.58 3.12 -18.48
N LEU A 7 7.66 3.19 -19.45
CA LEU A 7 6.68 2.13 -19.72
C LEU A 7 7.26 0.83 -20.31
N SER A 8 8.54 0.75 -20.70
CA SER A 8 9.04 -0.39 -21.51
C SER A 8 10.37 -1.04 -21.11
N ILE A 9 11.02 -0.69 -19.98
CA ILE A 9 12.43 -1.12 -19.74
C ILE A 9 12.59 -2.20 -18.66
N MET A 10 11.61 -2.42 -17.78
CA MET A 10 11.77 -3.43 -16.73
C MET A 10 11.37 -4.82 -17.24
N ASP A 11 12.25 -5.80 -17.04
CA ASP A 11 11.93 -7.20 -17.32
C ASP A 11 10.84 -7.72 -16.37
N LYS A 12 10.16 -8.78 -16.81
CA LYS A 12 9.03 -9.39 -16.08
C LYS A 12 9.44 -9.94 -14.70
N GLU A 13 10.71 -10.27 -14.49
CA GLU A 13 11.21 -10.75 -13.19
C GLU A 13 11.37 -9.59 -12.21
N THR A 14 11.96 -8.47 -12.65
CA THR A 14 12.10 -7.24 -11.87
C THR A 14 10.74 -6.71 -11.44
N GLU A 15 9.75 -6.70 -12.35
CA GLU A 15 8.39 -6.29 -12.02
C GLU A 15 7.76 -7.16 -10.91
N LYS A 16 7.95 -8.49 -11.00
CA LYS A 16 7.48 -9.41 -9.95
C LYS A 16 8.18 -9.18 -8.61
N LYS A 17 9.48 -8.84 -8.62
CA LYS A 17 10.23 -8.51 -7.40
C LYS A 17 9.66 -7.25 -6.75
N ILE A 18 9.44 -6.20 -7.53
CA ILE A 18 8.82 -4.95 -7.08
C ILE A 18 7.45 -5.21 -6.46
N GLN A 19 6.58 -5.94 -7.17
CA GLN A 19 5.25 -6.27 -6.65
C GLN A 19 5.31 -7.01 -5.31
N LYS A 20 6.22 -7.99 -5.16
CA LYS A 20 6.41 -8.71 -3.89
C LYS A 20 6.85 -7.78 -2.76
N VAL A 21 7.79 -6.87 -3.02
CA VAL A 21 8.27 -5.90 -2.04
C VAL A 21 7.14 -4.98 -1.60
N VAL A 22 6.39 -4.40 -2.54
CA VAL A 22 5.27 -3.51 -2.24
C VAL A 22 4.18 -4.23 -1.45
N ILE A 23 3.82 -5.46 -1.83
CA ILE A 23 2.84 -6.26 -1.10
C ILE A 23 3.31 -6.53 0.35
N SER A 24 4.60 -6.75 0.57
CA SER A 24 5.17 -6.89 1.92
C SER A 24 5.04 -5.59 2.72
N ILE A 25 5.33 -4.44 2.11
CA ILE A 25 5.20 -3.13 2.73
C ILE A 25 3.74 -2.85 3.13
N LEU A 26 2.78 -3.17 2.25
CA LEU A 26 1.35 -3.01 2.54
C LEU A 26 0.89 -3.89 3.72
N LYS A 27 1.43 -5.11 3.84
CA LYS A 27 1.16 -5.98 5.00
C LYS A 27 1.76 -5.42 6.29
N GLU A 28 3.02 -4.96 6.27
CA GLU A 28 3.65 -4.30 7.41
C GLU A 28 2.84 -3.06 7.81
N HIS A 29 2.40 -2.28 6.84
CA HIS A 29 1.58 -1.10 7.05
C HIS A 29 0.27 -1.40 7.79
N ARG A 30 -0.40 -2.53 7.55
CA ARG A 30 -1.58 -2.93 8.36
C ARG A 30 -1.26 -3.06 9.85
N ALA A 31 -0.12 -3.67 10.18
CA ALA A 31 0.33 -3.78 11.57
C ALA A 31 0.69 -2.40 12.15
N LEU A 32 1.34 -1.55 11.35
CA LEU A 32 1.66 -0.17 11.74
C LEU A 32 0.42 0.70 11.93
N LYS A 33 -0.63 0.47 11.15
CA LYS A 33 -1.93 1.15 11.29
C LYS A 33 -2.60 0.80 12.61
N VAL A 34 -2.53 -0.45 13.07
CA VAL A 34 -3.01 -0.82 14.41
C VAL A 34 -2.12 -0.18 15.49
N ARG A 35 -0.80 -0.12 15.28
CA ARG A 35 0.14 0.46 16.25
C ARG A 35 0.00 1.99 16.40
N PHE A 36 -0.30 2.71 15.32
CA PHE A 36 -0.24 4.18 15.28
C PHE A 36 -1.54 4.88 14.87
N GLY A 37 -2.50 4.16 14.29
CA GLY A 37 -3.73 4.70 13.72
C GLY A 37 -4.79 5.08 14.76
N ASP A 38 -4.60 4.69 16.03
CA ASP A 38 -5.44 5.14 17.12
C ASP A 38 -5.10 6.58 17.52
N GLU A 39 -5.81 7.54 16.92
CA GLU A 39 -5.86 8.92 17.41
C GLU A 39 -6.35 8.98 18.87
N ILE A 40 -7.18 8.02 19.30
CA ILE A 40 -7.71 7.89 20.67
C ILE A 40 -6.58 7.57 21.67
N GLY A 41 -5.63 6.71 21.32
CA GLY A 41 -4.49 6.38 22.17
C GLY A 41 -3.45 7.51 22.27
N GLN A 42 -3.33 8.35 21.23
CA GLN A 42 -2.44 9.51 21.25
C GLN A 42 -2.94 10.61 22.20
N GLN A 43 -4.26 10.76 22.36
CA GLN A 43 -4.86 11.68 23.34
C GLN A 43 -4.70 11.21 24.79
N GLN A 44 -4.51 9.91 25.03
CA GLN A 44 -4.29 9.33 26.36
C GLN A 44 -2.81 9.33 26.83
N GLY A 45 -1.97 10.21 26.27
CA GLY A 45 -0.71 10.57 26.90
C GLY A 45 0.50 9.71 26.55
N GLY A 46 0.55 9.16 25.33
CA GLY A 46 1.81 8.61 24.77
C GLY A 46 2.42 7.42 25.53
N ILE A 47 1.63 6.77 26.39
CA ILE A 47 2.07 5.62 27.18
C ILE A 47 2.21 4.41 26.25
N ASN A 48 3.42 3.85 26.17
CA ASN A 48 3.63 2.57 25.52
C ASN A 48 3.10 1.49 26.47
N LEU A 49 1.96 0.88 26.13
CA LEU A 49 1.34 -0.18 26.94
C LEU A 49 2.21 -1.43 27.06
N PHE A 50 3.17 -1.60 26.14
CA PHE A 50 4.05 -2.75 26.06
C PHE A 50 5.52 -2.31 26.00
N PRO A 51 6.45 -3.12 26.55
CA PRO A 51 7.88 -2.87 26.43
C PRO A 51 8.33 -2.96 24.97
N GLU A 52 9.14 -1.99 24.53
CA GLU A 52 9.72 -1.98 23.20
C GLU A 52 11.15 -2.51 23.25
N ILE A 53 11.37 -3.72 22.72
CA ILE A 53 12.67 -4.39 22.72
C ILE A 53 13.66 -3.71 21.75
N CYS A 54 13.16 -3.29 20.59
CA CYS A 54 13.95 -2.63 19.54
C CYS A 54 13.50 -1.18 19.42
N ASN A 55 14.41 -0.20 19.58
CA ASN A 55 14.12 1.23 19.45
C ASN A 55 13.82 1.63 17.98
N THR A 56 12.68 1.17 17.46
CA THR A 56 12.26 1.29 16.05
C THR A 56 11.03 2.18 15.88
N LYS A 57 10.45 2.66 16.99
CA LYS A 57 9.25 3.51 17.02
C LYS A 57 9.29 4.64 15.98
N GLN A 58 10.37 5.43 15.98
CA GLN A 58 10.49 6.59 15.10
C GLN A 58 10.52 6.16 13.62
N ILE A 59 11.32 5.16 13.27
CA ILE A 59 11.42 4.63 11.90
C ILE A 59 10.06 4.09 11.44
N ASN A 60 9.40 3.30 12.29
CA ASN A 60 8.09 2.71 11.98
C ASN A 60 7.00 3.77 11.83
N GLN A 61 7.05 4.85 12.62
CA GLN A 61 6.14 5.98 12.46
C GLN A 61 6.38 6.73 11.15
N MET A 62 7.64 6.91 10.75
CA MET A 62 7.97 7.50 9.44
C MET A 62 7.50 6.61 8.30
N LYS A 63 7.75 5.30 8.36
CA LYS A 63 7.25 4.31 7.39
C LYS A 63 5.74 4.38 7.25
N TYR A 64 5.01 4.36 8.38
CA TYR A 64 3.56 4.48 8.40
C TYR A 64 3.07 5.72 7.65
N ARG A 65 3.62 6.90 8.00
CA ARG A 65 3.26 8.17 7.36
C ARG A 65 3.58 8.22 5.87
N GLN A 66 4.69 7.62 5.45
CA GLN A 66 5.03 7.58 4.03
C GLN A 66 4.09 6.69 3.22
N VAL A 67 3.72 5.51 3.75
CA VAL A 67 2.76 4.62 3.09
C VAL A 67 1.37 5.27 3.04
N GLU A 68 0.89 5.89 4.12
CA GLU A 68 -0.37 6.66 4.12
C GLU A 68 -0.37 7.75 3.03
N LYS A 69 0.74 8.50 2.90
CA LYS A 69 0.87 9.52 1.86
C LYS A 69 0.86 8.92 0.46
N ALA A 70 1.56 7.80 0.24
CA ALA A 70 1.59 7.13 -1.06
C ALA A 70 0.19 6.64 -1.46
N LEU A 71 -0.53 5.99 -0.54
CA LEU A 71 -1.92 5.56 -0.77
C LEU A 71 -2.85 6.74 -1.05
N LYS A 72 -2.63 7.89 -0.37
CA LYS A 72 -3.50 9.07 -0.49
C LYS A 72 -3.25 9.93 -1.72
N TYR A 73 -2.02 10.06 -2.18
CA TYR A 73 -1.68 11.06 -3.20
C TYR A 73 -1.13 10.47 -4.50
N SER A 74 -0.78 9.18 -4.52
CA SER A 74 -0.16 8.56 -5.70
C SER A 74 -1.13 7.70 -6.51
N LEU A 75 -2.35 7.46 -6.02
CA LEU A 75 -3.32 6.56 -6.65
C LEU A 75 -4.61 7.30 -7.00
N ASP A 76 -5.21 6.91 -8.12
CA ASP A 76 -6.60 7.25 -8.43
C ASP A 76 -7.59 6.51 -7.48
N GLU A 77 -8.87 6.85 -7.56
CA GLU A 77 -9.90 6.29 -6.68
C GLU A 77 -10.06 4.77 -6.87
N ASP A 78 -10.13 4.29 -8.11
CA ASP A 78 -10.25 2.86 -8.40
C ASP A 78 -9.01 2.09 -7.94
N GLU A 79 -7.82 2.62 -8.23
CA GLU A 79 -6.55 2.05 -7.83
C GLU A 79 -6.46 1.92 -6.31
N ARG A 80 -6.85 2.96 -5.59
CA ARG A 80 -6.90 2.93 -4.13
C ARG A 80 -7.88 1.89 -3.63
N ASN A 81 -9.11 1.88 -4.15
CA ASN A 81 -10.13 0.91 -3.74
C ASN A 81 -9.68 -0.54 -4.00
N ILE A 82 -9.02 -0.80 -5.13
CA ILE A 82 -8.40 -2.08 -5.44
C ILE A 82 -7.34 -2.44 -4.39
N ILE A 83 -6.43 -1.53 -4.05
CA ILE A 83 -5.37 -1.79 -3.07
C ILE A 83 -5.95 -2.02 -1.66
N GLU A 84 -6.93 -1.21 -1.27
CA GLU A 84 -7.61 -1.32 0.02
C GLU A 84 -8.29 -2.67 0.17
N MET A 85 -9.16 -3.03 -0.77
CA MET A 85 -9.88 -4.30 -0.76
C MET A 85 -8.96 -5.51 -0.88
N LYS A 86 -7.91 -5.43 -1.72
CA LYS A 86 -7.06 -6.60 -2.02
C LYS A 86 -5.99 -6.86 -0.97
N TYR A 87 -5.40 -5.80 -0.40
CA TYR A 87 -4.18 -5.92 0.40
C TYR A 87 -4.31 -5.35 1.82
N LEU A 88 -5.18 -4.36 2.04
CA LEU A 88 -5.34 -3.69 3.34
C LEU A 88 -6.50 -4.23 4.16
N SER A 89 -7.51 -4.83 3.52
CA SER A 89 -8.61 -5.54 4.19
C SER A 89 -8.10 -6.71 5.06
N ASP A 90 -8.80 -6.96 6.16
CA ASP A 90 -8.66 -8.14 6.99
C ASP A 90 -9.10 -9.42 6.28
N GLN A 91 -9.95 -9.31 5.26
CA GLN A 91 -10.43 -10.42 4.46
C GLN A 91 -9.58 -10.62 3.20
N LYS A 92 -9.27 -11.88 2.89
CA LYS A 92 -8.62 -12.24 1.64
C LYS A 92 -9.66 -12.34 0.53
N LEU A 93 -10.01 -11.20 -0.06
CA LEU A 93 -10.98 -11.14 -1.16
C LEU A 93 -10.39 -11.70 -2.46
N ARG A 94 -11.22 -12.42 -3.21
CA ARG A 94 -10.87 -12.93 -4.55
C ARG A 94 -10.94 -11.81 -5.58
N ASP A 95 -10.14 -11.90 -6.63
CA ASP A 95 -10.06 -10.88 -7.68
C ASP A 95 -11.43 -10.67 -8.35
N ASP A 96 -12.20 -11.76 -8.55
CA ASP A 96 -13.54 -11.73 -9.13
C ASP A 96 -14.55 -10.96 -8.30
N TYR A 97 -14.50 -11.14 -6.99
CA TYR A 97 -15.34 -10.37 -6.08
C TYR A 97 -15.00 -8.88 -6.17
N ILE A 98 -13.71 -8.52 -6.14
CA ILE A 98 -13.28 -7.12 -6.10
C ILE A 98 -13.69 -6.36 -7.36
N TYR A 99 -13.41 -6.88 -8.56
CA TYR A 99 -13.78 -6.14 -9.78
C TYR A 99 -15.30 -6.10 -10.01
N ASN A 100 -16.05 -7.08 -9.51
CA ASN A 100 -17.52 -7.04 -9.54
C ASN A 100 -18.08 -5.99 -8.57
N GLU A 101 -17.57 -5.94 -7.34
CA GLU A 101 -17.97 -4.97 -6.32
C GLU A 101 -17.67 -3.54 -6.76
N LEU A 102 -16.49 -3.32 -7.37
CA LEU A 102 -16.09 -2.01 -7.87
C LEU A 102 -16.70 -1.66 -9.23
N LEU A 103 -17.48 -2.55 -9.84
CA LEU A 103 -18.06 -2.39 -11.19
C LEU A 103 -17.00 -2.10 -12.28
N ILE A 104 -15.80 -2.68 -12.13
CA ILE A 104 -14.67 -2.50 -13.04
C ILE A 104 -14.57 -3.71 -13.99
N LYS A 105 -14.28 -3.46 -15.27
CA LYS A 105 -13.98 -4.53 -16.23
C LYS A 105 -12.74 -5.31 -15.80
N LYS A 106 -12.76 -6.63 -15.95
CA LYS A 106 -11.67 -7.55 -15.59
C LYS A 106 -10.29 -7.05 -16.05
N ASP A 107 -10.14 -6.67 -17.32
CA ASP A 107 -8.84 -6.24 -17.86
C ASP A 107 -8.37 -4.92 -17.25
N SER A 108 -9.29 -3.96 -17.07
CA SER A 108 -9.02 -2.68 -16.39
C SER A 108 -8.58 -2.90 -14.95
N TYR A 109 -9.20 -3.86 -14.24
CA TYR A 109 -8.80 -4.24 -12.89
C TYR A 109 -7.34 -4.72 -12.82
N TYR A 110 -6.90 -5.60 -13.72
CA TYR A 110 -5.52 -6.10 -13.69
C TYR A 110 -4.50 -5.00 -14.04
N GLU A 111 -4.82 -4.14 -15.00
CA GLU A 111 -3.97 -3.00 -15.35
C GLU A 111 -3.87 -1.98 -14.22
N LYS A 112 -5.00 -1.55 -13.64
CA LYS A 112 -5.02 -0.64 -12.49
C LYS A 112 -4.32 -1.23 -11.28
N LYS A 113 -4.52 -2.51 -10.97
CA LYS A 113 -3.80 -3.20 -9.87
C LYS A 113 -2.29 -3.15 -10.09
N LYS A 114 -1.82 -3.45 -11.29
CA LYS A 114 -0.40 -3.43 -11.65
C LYS A 114 0.15 -1.99 -11.57
N ASN A 115 -0.57 -1.02 -12.10
CA ASN A 115 -0.18 0.39 -12.09
C ASN A 115 -0.12 0.93 -10.66
N ALA A 116 -1.11 0.64 -9.82
CA ALA A 116 -1.15 1.05 -8.42
C ALA A 116 0.07 0.56 -7.63
N LEU A 117 0.42 -0.73 -7.75
CA LEU A 117 1.61 -1.28 -7.10
C LEU A 117 2.90 -0.58 -7.56
N ARG A 118 2.98 -0.22 -8.84
CA ARG A 118 4.11 0.51 -9.40
C ARG A 118 4.18 1.95 -8.88
N LEU A 119 3.06 2.67 -8.85
CA LEU A 119 2.99 4.04 -8.34
C LEU A 119 3.37 4.10 -6.86
N ILE A 120 2.92 3.13 -6.06
CA ILE A 120 3.36 2.97 -4.68
C ILE A 120 4.87 2.72 -4.61
N ALA A 121 5.42 1.84 -5.45
CA ALA A 121 6.86 1.57 -5.48
C ALA A 121 7.67 2.84 -5.77
N THR A 122 7.25 3.63 -6.76
CA THR A 122 7.86 4.92 -7.10
C THR A 122 7.75 5.92 -5.95
N ALA A 123 6.56 6.06 -5.35
CA ALA A 123 6.33 7.00 -4.25
C ALA A 123 7.16 6.68 -2.99
N LEU A 124 7.47 5.40 -2.77
CA LEU A 124 8.29 4.92 -1.65
C LEU A 124 9.78 4.81 -1.99
N GLY A 125 10.21 5.15 -3.21
CA GLY A 125 11.61 5.07 -3.64
C GLY A 125 12.16 3.65 -3.75
N VAL A 126 11.30 2.68 -4.06
CA VAL A 126 11.70 1.28 -4.35
C VAL A 126 12.25 1.14 -5.77
N ILE A 127 11.88 2.08 -6.67
CA ILE A 127 12.33 2.20 -8.06
C ILE A 127 12.95 3.59 -8.24
#